data_AF-A0AAN7P878-F1
#
_entry.id   AF-A0AAN7P878-F1
#
_cell.length_a   1.000
_cell.length_b   1.000
_cell.length_c   1.000
_cell.angle_alpha   90.00
_cell.angle_beta   90.00
_cell.angle_gamma   90.00
#
_symmetry.space_group_name_H-M   'P 1'
#
loop_
_entity.id
_entity.type
_entity.pdbx_description
1 polymer ?
#
loop_
_entity_poly.entity_id
_entity_poly.type
_entity_poly.pdbx_seq_one_letter_code
_entity_poly.pdbx_strand_id
1 'polypeptide(L)'
;MAAQNSIYDWVRDHRVHHKFSETDADPHNSKRGFFFAHVGWLMMKKHPDVVRKGKEIDMSDVLADPVVQFHEKYFKPLKLLFGFILPSMVPPLFWGEDLFWSIVFVCIFRYVLSLNFTWLVNSAAHIWGAKPYDKRISPSENLTVSILSMGEGWHNYHHTFPWDYKTAELGRYTVNLTTFWIDVFAKIGWAYDLKTPSKTLVENVIRRHGDGTHPLCKTFLEVPSESTIIIEYFGVCFILFFNPKYKIIDQAKCVAFTYNTMPPNSTENLTEDLPVVAPDDYASTKNESLNYFKDWDEFKVFFSQLKWFNITLISIIHGIFLWGIFAFPWLHSLRLILWVALMIHFTGLGVGAGAHRLWCHRSYKAKLPLRIFLMLCYSIAGHNPLFYWVRDHRVHHRFTDTDADPHNSKRGFFYSHVGWLFMKKHSEVLRRGKEVDMSDLWEDPVIRFHQKYYIILTILLGFVIPTCVPPLLWGQDWYWSILTVCVGRYVLVLNFTWFVNSAAHMWGTKPFDRSISPTENKWVSVFTFGEGWHNYHHTFPWDYKAAELDYLGYNGSGFFIDLCAKLGLAYDLKTASPELIQRVVEKGGDGTHPVWGHLEVPYSDEQKIKKELKLD
;
A
#
# COMPACT_ATOMS: atom_id res chain seq x y z
N MET A 1 -22.81 7.08 11.35
CA MET A 1 -22.98 5.61 11.11
C MET A 1 -21.99 5.06 10.08
N ALA A 2 -21.75 5.73 8.95
CA ALA A 2 -20.82 5.26 7.90
C ALA A 2 -19.33 5.31 8.29
N ALA A 3 -18.95 6.21 9.23
CA ALA A 3 -17.61 6.29 9.81
C ALA A 3 -16.43 6.58 8.82
N GLN A 4 -16.74 7.14 7.65
CA GLN A 4 -15.79 7.50 6.58
C GLN A 4 -15.27 8.95 6.70
N ASN A 5 -14.62 9.28 7.82
CA ASN A 5 -14.20 10.65 8.17
C ASN A 5 -15.37 11.61 8.41
N SER A 6 -15.04 12.84 8.81
CA SER A 6 -16.03 13.88 9.00
C SER A 6 -16.56 14.39 7.66
N ILE A 7 -17.73 15.06 7.67
CA ILE A 7 -18.33 15.63 6.46
C ILE A 7 -17.37 16.63 5.81
N TYR A 8 -16.71 17.48 6.60
CA TYR A 8 -15.74 18.45 6.09
C TYR A 8 -14.58 17.78 5.33
N ASP A 9 -13.94 16.77 5.95
CA ASP A 9 -12.82 16.06 5.33
C ASP A 9 -13.25 15.29 4.08
N TRP A 10 -14.42 14.64 4.13
CA TRP A 10 -14.97 13.88 3.01
C TRP A 10 -15.28 14.79 1.83
N VAL A 11 -15.98 15.91 2.05
CA VAL A 11 -16.35 16.87 1.00
C VAL A 11 -15.10 17.54 0.41
N ARG A 12 -14.14 17.93 1.24
CA ARG A 12 -12.87 18.49 0.75
C ARG A 12 -12.17 17.51 -0.17
N ASP A 13 -11.94 16.28 0.30
CA ASP A 13 -11.20 15.27 -0.46
C ASP A 13 -11.97 14.89 -1.76
N HIS A 14 -13.30 14.84 -1.73
CA HIS A 14 -14.12 14.57 -2.91
C HIS A 14 -14.13 15.73 -3.92
N ARG A 15 -14.17 16.99 -3.47
CA ARG A 15 -13.99 18.17 -4.35
C ARG A 15 -12.63 18.18 -5.03
N VAL A 16 -11.57 17.84 -4.27
CA VAL A 16 -10.21 17.68 -4.82
C VAL A 16 -10.21 16.57 -5.88
N HIS A 17 -10.84 15.44 -5.58
CA HIS A 17 -10.96 14.31 -6.49
C HIS A 17 -11.60 14.72 -7.83
N HIS A 18 -12.76 15.40 -7.82
CA HIS A 18 -13.38 15.87 -9.07
C HIS A 18 -12.51 16.88 -9.83
N LYS A 19 -11.93 17.85 -9.13
CA LYS A 19 -11.18 18.94 -9.76
C LYS A 19 -9.84 18.49 -10.36
N PHE A 20 -9.20 17.51 -9.72
CA PHE A 20 -7.87 17.05 -10.08
C PHE A 20 -7.82 15.53 -10.33
N SER A 21 -8.93 14.98 -10.81
CA SER A 21 -9.14 13.55 -11.06
C SER A 21 -7.99 12.96 -11.87
N GLU A 22 -7.52 11.76 -11.47
CA GLU A 22 -6.42 11.07 -12.14
C GLU A 22 -5.09 11.83 -12.19
N THR A 23 -4.83 12.68 -11.18
CA THR A 23 -3.53 13.34 -10.97
C THR A 23 -2.98 13.01 -9.59
N ASP A 24 -1.76 13.45 -9.29
CA ASP A 24 -1.18 13.30 -7.95
C ASP A 24 -1.84 14.16 -6.86
N ALA A 25 -2.74 15.08 -7.25
CA ALA A 25 -3.61 15.79 -6.33
C ALA A 25 -4.90 15.01 -5.99
N ASP A 26 -5.26 13.98 -6.75
CA ASP A 26 -6.41 13.12 -6.46
C ASP A 26 -6.11 12.20 -5.24
N PRO A 27 -6.86 12.29 -4.13
CA PRO A 27 -6.62 11.49 -2.93
C PRO A 27 -6.63 9.98 -3.18
N HIS A 28 -7.44 9.51 -4.12
CA HIS A 28 -7.61 8.08 -4.45
C HIS A 28 -7.35 7.83 -5.93
N ASN A 29 -6.36 8.55 -6.48
CA ASN A 29 -5.90 8.48 -7.85
C ASN A 29 -5.96 7.07 -8.47
N SER A 30 -6.98 6.84 -9.30
CA SER A 30 -7.28 5.56 -9.95
C SER A 30 -6.15 5.07 -10.87
N LYS A 31 -5.37 6.01 -11.42
CA LYS A 31 -4.17 5.72 -12.21
C LYS A 31 -3.13 4.94 -11.40
N ARG A 32 -3.06 5.08 -10.08
CA ARG A 32 -2.13 4.30 -9.23
C ARG A 32 -2.54 2.82 -9.08
N GLY A 33 -3.65 2.42 -9.69
CA GLY A 33 -4.13 1.05 -9.77
C GLY A 33 -5.20 0.73 -8.72
N PHE A 34 -5.91 -0.38 -8.94
CA PHE A 34 -7.09 -0.77 -8.18
C PHE A 34 -6.90 -0.72 -6.66
N PHE A 35 -5.88 -1.39 -6.11
CA PHE A 35 -5.66 -1.43 -4.66
C PHE A 35 -5.43 -0.04 -4.07
N PHE A 36 -4.64 0.82 -4.72
CA PHE A 36 -4.41 2.17 -4.21
C PHE A 36 -5.73 2.94 -4.14
N ALA A 37 -6.50 2.97 -5.22
CA ALA A 37 -7.78 3.68 -5.29
C ALA A 37 -8.86 3.08 -4.38
N HIS A 38 -8.81 1.77 -4.15
CA HIS A 38 -9.75 1.06 -3.29
C HIS A 38 -9.47 1.30 -1.80
N VAL A 39 -8.25 1.01 -1.33
CA VAL A 39 -7.93 1.10 0.11
C VAL A 39 -6.50 1.55 0.41
N GLY A 40 -5.56 1.34 -0.51
CA GLY A 40 -4.15 1.64 -0.31
C GLY A 40 -3.89 3.12 -0.03
N TRP A 41 -4.71 4.03 -0.56
CA TRP A 41 -4.63 5.46 -0.25
C TRP A 41 -4.85 5.78 1.24
N LEU A 42 -5.64 4.98 1.96
CA LEU A 42 -5.85 5.09 3.42
C LEU A 42 -4.69 4.52 4.23
N MET A 43 -3.86 3.69 3.61
CA MET A 43 -2.73 3.01 4.25
C MET A 43 -1.41 3.75 4.05
N MET A 44 -1.40 4.81 3.25
CA MET A 44 -0.23 5.59 2.88
C MET A 44 -0.39 7.05 3.28
N LYS A 45 0.72 7.78 3.38
CA LYS A 45 0.64 9.24 3.49
C LYS A 45 0.08 9.81 2.19
N LYS A 46 -0.80 10.81 2.30
CA LYS A 46 -1.29 11.57 1.14
C LYS A 46 -0.11 12.15 0.37
N HIS A 47 -0.22 12.16 -0.96
CA HIS A 47 0.77 12.85 -1.79
C HIS A 47 0.78 14.35 -1.46
N PRO A 48 1.94 15.04 -1.46
CA PRO A 48 2.01 16.48 -1.14
C PRO A 48 1.04 17.34 -1.96
N ASP A 49 0.79 16.98 -3.23
CA ASP A 49 -0.16 17.71 -4.07
C ASP A 49 -1.60 17.60 -3.60
N VAL A 50 -2.01 16.47 -3.00
CA VAL A 50 -3.35 16.35 -2.39
C VAL A 50 -3.52 17.40 -1.29
N VAL A 51 -2.47 17.60 -0.47
CA VAL A 51 -2.49 18.58 0.62
C VAL A 51 -2.44 20.01 0.09
N ARG A 52 -1.57 20.27 -0.89
CA ARG A 52 -1.40 21.59 -1.50
C ARG A 52 -2.67 22.03 -2.23
N LYS A 53 -3.20 21.19 -3.11
CA LYS A 53 -4.42 21.45 -3.90
C LYS A 53 -5.68 21.41 -3.05
N GLY A 54 -5.70 20.62 -1.99
CA GLY A 54 -6.79 20.63 -1.01
C GLY A 54 -6.97 21.97 -0.30
N LYS A 55 -5.90 22.77 -0.14
CA LYS A 55 -5.99 24.14 0.41
C LYS A 55 -6.56 25.15 -0.58
N GLU A 56 -6.56 24.85 -1.87
CA GLU A 56 -7.10 25.71 -2.95
C GLU A 56 -8.60 25.48 -3.18
N ILE A 57 -9.22 24.50 -2.49
CA ILE A 57 -10.66 24.23 -2.58
C ILE A 57 -11.41 25.18 -1.66
N ASP A 58 -12.39 25.88 -2.21
CA ASP A 58 -13.34 26.66 -1.41
C ASP A 58 -14.21 25.70 -0.58
N MET A 59 -14.26 25.95 0.72
CA MET A 59 -15.04 25.21 1.71
C MET A 59 -15.91 26.15 2.56
N SER A 60 -16.03 27.42 2.16
CA SER A 60 -16.77 28.44 2.91
C SER A 60 -18.24 28.08 3.09
N ASP A 61 -18.87 27.46 2.08
CA ASP A 61 -20.23 26.96 2.12
C ASP A 61 -20.41 25.83 3.14
N VAL A 62 -19.49 24.87 3.15
CA VAL A 62 -19.50 23.73 4.09
C VAL A 62 -19.25 24.21 5.53
N LEU A 63 -18.36 25.19 5.70
CA LEU A 63 -18.06 25.78 7.00
C LEU A 63 -19.18 26.70 7.51
N ALA A 64 -20.00 27.28 6.62
CA ALA A 64 -21.14 28.10 7.02
C ALA A 64 -22.31 27.28 7.57
N ASP A 65 -22.39 25.98 7.25
CA ASP A 65 -23.47 25.09 7.70
C ASP A 65 -23.31 24.71 9.19
N PRO A 66 -24.25 25.12 10.08
CA PRO A 66 -24.15 24.83 11.50
C PRO A 66 -24.28 23.33 11.83
N VAL A 67 -24.94 22.53 11.00
CA VAL A 67 -25.05 21.08 11.16
C VAL A 67 -23.70 20.42 10.89
N VAL A 68 -22.99 20.88 9.85
CA VAL A 68 -21.63 20.39 9.56
C VAL A 68 -20.65 20.78 10.66
N GLN A 69 -20.70 22.02 11.16
CA GLN A 69 -19.89 22.46 12.29
C GLN A 69 -20.12 21.61 13.54
N PHE A 70 -21.40 21.32 13.86
CA PHE A 70 -21.76 20.43 14.97
C PHE A 70 -21.17 19.03 14.76
N HIS A 71 -21.37 18.45 13.58
CA HIS A 71 -20.86 17.13 13.25
C HIS A 71 -19.33 17.07 13.35
N GLU A 72 -18.61 18.07 12.83
CA GLU A 72 -17.15 18.15 12.92
C GLU A 72 -16.67 18.17 14.37
N LYS A 73 -17.25 19.06 15.19
CA LYS A 73 -16.89 19.22 16.61
C LYS A 73 -17.08 17.93 17.40
N TYR A 74 -18.15 17.18 17.12
CA TYR A 74 -18.51 15.96 17.85
C TYR A 74 -18.26 14.67 17.05
N PHE A 75 -17.46 14.72 15.98
CA PHE A 75 -17.33 13.59 15.06
C PHE A 75 -16.85 12.31 15.74
N LYS A 76 -15.81 12.39 16.59
CA LYS A 76 -15.24 11.23 17.28
C LYS A 76 -16.27 10.50 18.18
N PRO A 77 -16.95 11.17 19.13
CA PRO A 77 -17.97 10.50 19.94
C PRO A 77 -19.18 10.02 19.11
N LEU A 78 -19.65 10.80 18.13
CA LEU A 78 -20.75 10.39 17.25
C LEU A 78 -20.38 9.16 16.41
N LYS A 79 -19.15 9.10 15.89
CA LYS A 79 -18.61 7.96 15.16
C LYS A 79 -18.59 6.71 16.04
N LEU A 80 -18.10 6.80 17.27
CA LEU A 80 -18.04 5.65 18.17
C LEU A 80 -19.45 5.16 18.54
N LEU A 81 -20.32 6.08 18.94
CA LEU A 81 -21.68 5.77 19.37
C LEU A 81 -22.51 5.17 18.23
N PHE A 82 -22.67 5.90 17.13
CA PHE A 82 -23.55 5.48 16.04
C PHE A 82 -22.89 4.54 15.04
N GLY A 83 -21.57 4.55 14.92
CA GLY A 83 -20.84 3.66 14.03
C GLY A 83 -20.68 2.25 14.60
N PHE A 84 -20.51 2.14 15.93
CA PHE A 84 -20.07 0.88 16.53
C PHE A 84 -20.89 0.47 17.76
N ILE A 85 -21.06 1.33 18.76
CA ILE A 85 -21.73 0.95 20.02
C ILE A 85 -23.21 0.64 19.79
N LEU A 86 -23.98 1.60 19.27
CA LEU A 86 -25.42 1.46 19.12
C LEU A 86 -25.79 0.28 18.21
N PRO A 87 -25.18 0.10 17.01
CA PRO A 87 -25.45 -1.09 16.20
C PRO A 87 -25.12 -2.42 16.89
N SER A 88 -24.11 -2.47 17.76
CA SER A 88 -23.73 -3.69 18.49
C SER A 88 -24.63 -3.98 19.70
N MET A 89 -25.20 -2.95 20.32
CA MET A 89 -26.01 -3.10 21.54
C MET A 89 -27.50 -3.30 21.25
N VAL A 90 -28.01 -2.80 20.13
CA VAL A 90 -29.43 -2.94 19.80
C VAL A 90 -29.86 -4.42 19.71
N PRO A 91 -29.17 -5.32 19.00
CA PRO A 91 -29.62 -6.70 18.87
C PRO A 91 -29.70 -7.45 20.22
N PRO A 92 -28.68 -7.40 21.10
CA PRO A 92 -28.78 -8.01 22.42
C PRO A 92 -29.87 -7.41 23.31
N LEU A 93 -30.08 -6.08 23.25
CA LEU A 93 -31.03 -5.40 24.12
C LEU A 93 -32.50 -5.58 23.71
N PHE A 94 -32.78 -5.66 22.40
CA PHE A 94 -34.16 -5.64 21.90
C PHE A 94 -34.71 -7.01 21.50
N TRP A 95 -33.86 -7.94 21.07
CA TRP A 95 -34.31 -9.28 20.66
C TRP A 95 -33.39 -10.42 21.14
N GLY A 96 -32.53 -10.15 22.13
CA GLY A 96 -31.78 -11.16 22.86
C GLY A 96 -30.67 -11.85 22.05
N GLU A 97 -30.14 -11.19 21.01
CA GLU A 97 -29.00 -11.70 20.25
C GLU A 97 -27.73 -11.80 21.11
N ASP A 98 -26.88 -12.78 20.83
CA ASP A 98 -25.60 -12.89 21.51
C ASP A 98 -24.67 -11.71 21.15
N LEU A 99 -24.01 -11.15 22.17
CA LEU A 99 -23.20 -9.95 22.02
C LEU A 99 -22.01 -10.17 21.06
N PHE A 100 -21.39 -11.34 21.09
CA PHE A 100 -20.28 -11.65 20.19
C PHE A 100 -20.75 -11.67 18.74
N TRP A 101 -21.87 -12.34 18.45
CA TRP A 101 -22.44 -12.37 17.09
C TRP A 101 -22.92 -11.00 16.61
N SER A 102 -23.49 -10.19 17.50
CA SER A 102 -23.85 -8.82 17.19
C SER A 102 -22.64 -7.96 16.80
N ILE A 103 -21.55 -8.03 17.57
CA ILE A 103 -20.31 -7.32 17.24
C ILE A 103 -19.73 -7.82 15.92
N VAL A 104 -19.67 -9.14 15.70
CA VAL A 104 -19.07 -9.70 14.49
C VAL A 104 -19.85 -9.30 13.24
N PHE A 105 -21.18 -9.48 13.22
CA PHE A 105 -21.97 -9.29 12.01
C PHE A 105 -22.51 -7.86 11.86
N VAL A 106 -23.09 -7.29 12.91
CA VAL A 106 -23.76 -5.98 12.83
C VAL A 106 -22.77 -4.83 12.94
N CYS A 107 -21.64 -5.04 13.61
CA CYS A 107 -20.60 -4.03 13.72
C CYS A 107 -19.51 -4.22 12.66
N ILE A 108 -18.70 -5.28 12.77
CA ILE A 108 -17.50 -5.47 11.96
C ILE A 108 -17.85 -5.77 10.51
N PHE A 109 -18.62 -6.83 10.24
CA PHE A 109 -18.93 -7.27 8.89
C PHE A 109 -19.71 -6.19 8.11
N ARG A 110 -20.77 -5.62 8.71
CA ARG A 110 -21.51 -4.49 8.13
C ARG A 110 -20.58 -3.31 7.78
N TYR A 111 -19.68 -2.92 8.69
CA TYR A 111 -18.79 -1.78 8.47
C TYR A 111 -17.79 -2.07 7.34
N VAL A 112 -17.15 -3.23 7.35
CA VAL A 112 -16.21 -3.65 6.29
C VAL A 112 -16.92 -3.70 4.93
N LEU A 113 -18.11 -4.30 4.89
CA LEU A 113 -18.90 -4.41 3.64
C LEU A 113 -19.27 -3.01 3.11
N SER A 114 -19.76 -2.14 3.99
CA SER A 114 -20.10 -0.75 3.63
C SER A 114 -18.90 0.03 3.10
N LEU A 115 -17.73 -0.09 3.73
CA LEU A 115 -16.51 0.55 3.25
C LEU A 115 -16.13 0.06 1.85
N ASN A 116 -16.12 -1.26 1.63
CA ASN A 116 -15.72 -1.82 0.33
C ASN A 116 -16.71 -1.43 -0.79
N PHE A 117 -18.01 -1.34 -0.49
CA PHE A 117 -19.00 -0.86 -1.47
C PHE A 117 -18.75 0.59 -1.87
N THR A 118 -18.43 1.48 -0.93
CA THR A 118 -18.04 2.85 -1.27
C THR A 118 -16.71 2.89 -2.02
N TRP A 119 -15.72 2.12 -1.58
CA TRP A 119 -14.39 2.10 -2.21
C TRP A 119 -14.39 1.52 -3.62
N LEU A 120 -15.39 0.70 -3.99
CA LEU A 120 -15.58 0.25 -5.38
C LEU A 120 -15.92 1.40 -6.32
N VAL A 121 -16.53 2.49 -5.84
CA VAL A 121 -16.76 3.70 -6.63
C VAL A 121 -15.42 4.29 -7.06
N ASN A 122 -14.51 4.53 -6.12
CA ASN A 122 -13.18 5.07 -6.39
C ASN A 122 -12.29 4.16 -7.25
N SER A 123 -12.50 2.84 -7.17
CA SER A 123 -11.66 1.85 -7.86
C SER A 123 -12.30 1.26 -9.10
N ALA A 124 -13.30 0.39 -8.95
CA ALA A 124 -13.92 -0.32 -10.05
C ALA A 124 -14.61 0.64 -11.02
N ALA A 125 -15.30 1.67 -10.54
CA ALA A 125 -15.99 2.63 -11.41
C ALA A 125 -15.04 3.57 -12.15
N HIS A 126 -13.75 3.67 -11.79
CA HIS A 126 -12.73 4.38 -12.60
C HIS A 126 -11.95 3.48 -13.57
N ILE A 127 -12.08 2.16 -13.46
CA ILE A 127 -11.22 1.22 -14.20
C ILE A 127 -12.04 0.35 -15.17
N TRP A 128 -13.24 -0.07 -14.79
CA TRP A 128 -14.04 -1.03 -15.54
C TRP A 128 -15.48 -0.57 -15.74
N GLY A 129 -15.81 -0.31 -17.00
CA GLY A 129 -17.16 0.09 -17.40
C GLY A 129 -17.16 0.77 -18.76
N ALA A 130 -18.34 1.13 -19.23
CA ALA A 130 -18.53 1.91 -20.44
C ALA A 130 -18.37 3.41 -20.17
N LYS A 131 -18.10 4.22 -21.19
CA LYS A 131 -17.93 5.69 -21.08
C LYS A 131 -18.84 6.44 -22.07
N PRO A 132 -20.17 6.28 -21.93
CA PRO A 132 -21.14 6.82 -22.89
C PRO A 132 -21.16 8.36 -22.98
N TYR A 133 -20.65 9.08 -21.97
CA TYR A 133 -20.72 10.55 -21.92
C TYR A 133 -19.38 11.22 -22.23
N ASP A 134 -18.28 10.75 -21.61
CA ASP A 134 -16.94 11.27 -21.91
C ASP A 134 -15.87 10.16 -21.85
N LYS A 135 -15.33 9.78 -23.01
CA LYS A 135 -14.29 8.75 -23.12
C LYS A 135 -12.89 9.22 -22.74
N ARG A 136 -12.69 10.53 -22.55
CA ARG A 136 -11.38 11.14 -22.25
C ARG A 136 -11.02 11.05 -20.76
N ILE A 137 -12.00 10.85 -19.91
CA ILE A 137 -11.82 10.67 -18.46
C ILE A 137 -11.79 9.18 -18.09
N SER A 138 -11.23 8.81 -16.94
CA SER A 138 -11.23 7.41 -16.46
C SER A 138 -12.56 6.88 -15.91
N PRO A 139 -13.38 7.66 -15.18
CA PRO A 139 -14.71 7.25 -14.69
C PRO A 139 -15.55 6.56 -15.75
N SER A 140 -16.27 5.53 -15.33
CA SER A 140 -16.97 4.56 -16.18
C SER A 140 -18.27 4.12 -15.53
N GLU A 141 -19.26 3.77 -16.34
CA GLU A 141 -20.55 3.25 -15.90
C GLU A 141 -20.42 1.78 -15.50
N ASN A 142 -20.77 1.46 -14.25
CA ASN A 142 -20.66 0.11 -13.71
C ASN A 142 -21.91 -0.28 -12.91
N LEU A 143 -22.74 -1.16 -13.51
CA LEU A 143 -24.00 -1.61 -12.92
C LEU A 143 -23.81 -2.32 -11.57
N THR A 144 -22.78 -3.16 -11.45
CA THR A 144 -22.49 -3.87 -10.19
C THR A 144 -22.13 -2.88 -9.09
N VAL A 145 -21.29 -1.89 -9.39
CA VAL A 145 -20.98 -0.82 -8.43
C VAL A 145 -22.25 -0.06 -8.08
N SER A 146 -23.13 0.26 -9.03
CA SER A 146 -24.38 0.98 -8.75
C SER A 146 -25.28 0.20 -7.79
N ILE A 147 -25.40 -1.12 -7.96
CA ILE A 147 -26.20 -1.98 -7.07
C ILE A 147 -25.60 -1.96 -5.65
N LEU A 148 -24.29 -2.13 -5.52
CA LEU A 148 -23.61 -2.22 -4.22
C LEU A 148 -23.51 -0.86 -3.51
N SER A 149 -23.37 0.22 -4.25
CA SER A 149 -23.27 1.60 -3.75
C SER A 149 -24.59 2.36 -3.76
N MET A 150 -25.72 1.68 -4.04
CA MET A 150 -27.07 2.24 -4.02
C MET A 150 -27.36 3.35 -5.05
N GLY A 151 -26.55 3.47 -6.11
CA GLY A 151 -26.76 4.45 -7.19
C GLY A 151 -25.48 5.04 -7.76
N GLU A 152 -24.37 4.98 -7.01
CA GLU A 152 -23.16 5.77 -7.31
C GLU A 152 -22.22 5.12 -8.36
N GLY A 153 -22.68 4.06 -9.04
CA GLY A 153 -21.90 3.36 -10.06
C GLY A 153 -21.98 3.98 -11.47
N TRP A 154 -22.84 4.97 -11.67
CA TRP A 154 -22.98 5.72 -12.92
C TRP A 154 -21.93 6.84 -13.01
N HIS A 155 -20.67 6.43 -12.93
CA HIS A 155 -19.58 7.33 -12.56
C HIS A 155 -19.04 8.15 -13.73
N ASN A 156 -19.20 7.69 -14.98
CA ASN A 156 -18.88 8.49 -16.16
C ASN A 156 -19.85 9.67 -16.27
N TYR A 157 -21.14 9.43 -16.04
CA TYR A 157 -22.16 10.48 -15.97
C TYR A 157 -21.83 11.47 -14.86
N HIS A 158 -21.61 10.96 -13.64
CA HIS A 158 -21.36 11.78 -12.46
C HIS A 158 -20.15 12.70 -12.63
N HIS A 159 -19.02 12.22 -13.16
CA HIS A 159 -17.86 13.09 -13.41
C HIS A 159 -18.06 14.08 -14.55
N THR A 160 -18.97 13.79 -15.48
CA THR A 160 -19.31 14.69 -16.59
C THR A 160 -20.28 15.79 -16.14
N PHE A 161 -21.22 15.45 -15.25
CA PHE A 161 -22.24 16.35 -14.70
C PHE A 161 -22.25 16.31 -13.16
N PRO A 162 -21.18 16.77 -12.48
CA PRO A 162 -21.02 16.60 -11.03
C PRO A 162 -22.02 17.39 -10.17
N TRP A 163 -22.80 18.29 -10.79
CA TRP A 163 -23.85 19.06 -10.13
C TRP A 163 -25.24 18.42 -10.23
N ASP A 164 -25.41 17.32 -10.97
CA ASP A 164 -26.70 16.62 -11.07
C ASP A 164 -26.98 15.85 -9.76
N TYR A 165 -28.11 16.14 -9.11
CA TYR A 165 -28.49 15.50 -7.86
C TYR A 165 -28.72 13.99 -8.00
N LYS A 166 -29.02 13.51 -9.22
CA LYS A 166 -29.30 12.09 -9.48
C LYS A 166 -28.06 11.24 -9.61
N THR A 167 -26.91 11.87 -9.90
CA THR A 167 -25.65 11.20 -10.27
C THR A 167 -25.78 10.19 -11.44
N ALA A 168 -26.89 10.22 -12.20
CA ALA A 168 -27.18 9.33 -13.31
C ALA A 168 -28.21 9.93 -14.28
N GLU A 169 -28.16 9.57 -15.57
CA GLU A 169 -29.18 9.97 -16.57
C GLU A 169 -30.56 9.33 -16.30
N LEU A 170 -30.58 8.17 -15.65
CA LEU A 170 -31.77 7.31 -15.57
C LEU A 170 -32.96 7.99 -14.86
N GLY A 171 -34.13 7.94 -15.50
CA GLY A 171 -35.40 8.42 -14.96
C GLY A 171 -36.25 7.38 -14.22
N ARG A 172 -35.77 6.14 -14.07
CA ARG A 172 -36.41 5.08 -13.28
C ARG A 172 -35.40 4.57 -12.25
N TYR A 173 -35.80 4.50 -10.98
CA TYR A 173 -34.94 4.15 -9.83
C TYR A 173 -34.40 2.71 -9.82
N THR A 174 -34.19 2.08 -10.98
CA THR A 174 -33.91 0.64 -11.10
C THR A 174 -32.72 0.18 -10.26
N VAL A 175 -31.69 1.02 -10.12
CA VAL A 175 -30.50 0.76 -9.27
C VAL A 175 -29.96 2.03 -8.59
N ASN A 176 -30.80 3.07 -8.45
CA ASN A 176 -30.43 4.35 -7.82
C ASN A 176 -31.42 4.67 -6.70
N LEU A 177 -31.20 4.03 -5.56
CA LEU A 177 -32.01 4.20 -4.34
C LEU A 177 -31.73 5.54 -3.68
N THR A 178 -30.51 6.11 -3.84
CA THR A 178 -30.17 7.46 -3.36
C THR A 178 -31.16 8.48 -3.93
N THR A 179 -31.34 8.50 -5.26
CA THR A 179 -32.26 9.43 -5.93
C THR A 179 -33.70 9.22 -5.49
N PHE A 180 -34.14 7.96 -5.33
CA PHE A 180 -35.48 7.66 -4.82
C PHE A 180 -35.74 8.34 -3.47
N TRP A 181 -34.80 8.24 -2.53
CA TRP A 181 -34.97 8.85 -1.21
C TRP A 181 -34.92 10.38 -1.27
N ILE A 182 -34.07 10.97 -2.11
CA ILE A 182 -34.04 12.43 -2.31
C ILE A 182 -35.40 12.91 -2.86
N ASP A 183 -35.97 12.22 -3.83
CA ASP A 183 -37.28 12.55 -4.41
C ASP A 183 -38.42 12.37 -3.40
N VAL A 184 -38.34 11.40 -2.48
CA VAL A 184 -39.27 11.28 -1.33
C VAL A 184 -39.15 12.49 -0.41
N PHE A 185 -37.92 12.90 -0.06
CA PHE A 185 -37.70 14.09 0.76
C PHE A 185 -38.16 15.38 0.07
N ALA A 186 -38.02 15.46 -1.25
CA ALA A 186 -38.53 16.59 -2.01
C ALA A 186 -40.05 16.68 -2.00
N LYS A 187 -40.75 15.54 -2.10
CA LYS A 187 -42.21 15.49 -2.02
C LYS A 187 -42.77 15.95 -0.67
N ILE A 188 -42.03 15.73 0.42
CA ILE A 188 -42.41 16.22 1.76
C ILE A 188 -41.81 17.59 2.10
N GLY A 189 -41.16 18.26 1.12
CA GLY A 189 -40.62 19.61 1.27
C GLY A 189 -39.31 19.71 2.06
N TRP A 190 -38.64 18.58 2.32
CA TRP A 190 -37.36 18.54 3.03
C TRP A 190 -36.15 18.72 2.12
N ALA A 191 -36.31 18.43 0.82
CA ALA A 191 -35.32 18.72 -0.21
C ALA A 191 -35.93 19.64 -1.27
N TYR A 192 -35.13 20.55 -1.82
CA TYR A 192 -35.54 21.51 -2.83
C TYR A 192 -34.31 21.93 -3.67
N ASP A 193 -34.53 22.73 -4.73
CA ASP A 193 -33.48 23.14 -5.69
C ASP A 193 -32.71 21.95 -6.31
N LEU A 194 -33.43 20.87 -6.65
CA LEU A 194 -32.85 19.68 -7.27
C LEU A 194 -32.42 19.99 -8.71
N LYS A 195 -31.12 19.90 -8.99
CA LYS A 195 -30.51 20.27 -10.28
C LYS A 195 -30.32 19.06 -11.17
N THR A 196 -30.75 19.14 -12.42
CA THR A 196 -30.54 18.11 -13.44
C THR A 196 -30.22 18.79 -14.78
N PRO A 197 -29.29 18.26 -15.59
CA PRO A 197 -28.96 18.82 -16.89
C PRO A 197 -30.15 18.66 -17.86
N SER A 198 -30.23 19.55 -18.84
CA SER A 198 -31.23 19.42 -19.90
C SER A 198 -30.91 18.23 -20.79
N LYS A 199 -31.95 17.56 -21.31
CA LYS A 199 -31.78 16.43 -22.25
C LYS A 199 -30.89 16.81 -23.44
N THR A 200 -31.08 18.00 -23.99
CA THR A 200 -30.27 18.53 -25.10
C THR A 200 -28.79 18.66 -24.73
N LEU A 201 -28.47 19.07 -23.50
CA LEU A 201 -27.08 19.12 -23.04
C LEU A 201 -26.47 17.71 -22.98
N VAL A 202 -27.19 16.76 -22.37
CA VAL A 202 -26.74 15.36 -22.26
C VAL A 202 -26.51 14.75 -23.65
N GLU A 203 -27.47 14.90 -24.57
CA GLU A 203 -27.37 14.41 -25.95
C GLU A 203 -26.17 15.00 -26.69
N ASN A 204 -25.93 16.30 -26.57
CA ASN A 204 -24.80 16.97 -27.20
C ASN A 204 -23.45 16.46 -26.67
N VAL A 205 -23.36 16.18 -25.37
CA VAL A 205 -22.15 15.62 -24.75
C VAL A 205 -21.90 14.20 -25.24
N ILE A 206 -22.92 13.33 -25.23
CA ILE A 206 -22.82 11.96 -25.75
C ILE A 206 -22.30 11.97 -27.20
N ARG A 207 -22.87 12.82 -28.07
CA ARG A 207 -22.46 12.91 -29.48
C ARG A 207 -21.01 13.38 -29.66
N ARG A 208 -20.56 14.32 -28.83
CA ARG A 208 -19.22 14.93 -28.96
C ARG A 208 -18.12 14.12 -28.28
N HIS A 209 -18.42 13.48 -27.15
CA HIS A 209 -17.39 12.96 -26.24
C HIS A 209 -17.61 11.50 -25.83
N GLY A 210 -18.78 10.92 -26.09
CA GLY A 210 -19.08 9.53 -25.78
C GLY A 210 -18.20 8.53 -26.54
N ASP A 211 -18.11 7.32 -26.00
CA ASP A 211 -17.44 6.16 -26.60
C ASP A 211 -18.33 5.34 -27.56
N GLY A 212 -19.60 5.73 -27.71
CA GLY A 212 -20.57 5.06 -28.59
C GLY A 212 -21.38 3.95 -27.92
N THR A 213 -21.18 3.65 -26.63
CA THR A 213 -21.96 2.61 -25.93
C THR A 213 -23.36 3.08 -25.53
N HIS A 214 -23.65 4.38 -25.63
CA HIS A 214 -24.96 4.93 -25.24
C HIS A 214 -26.06 4.44 -26.20
N PRO A 215 -27.26 4.07 -25.72
CA PRO A 215 -28.37 3.65 -26.59
C PRO A 215 -28.74 4.66 -27.69
N LEU A 216 -28.61 5.97 -27.44
CA LEU A 216 -28.83 7.01 -28.46
C LEU A 216 -27.87 6.92 -29.65
N CYS A 217 -26.70 6.30 -29.50
CA CYS A 217 -25.78 6.06 -30.60
C CYS A 217 -26.24 4.91 -31.50
N LYS A 218 -27.11 4.01 -31.02
CA LYS A 218 -27.68 2.92 -31.83
C LYS A 218 -28.75 3.40 -32.82
N THR A 219 -29.40 4.54 -32.57
CA THR A 219 -30.38 5.14 -33.51
C THR A 219 -29.75 5.85 -34.71
N PHE A 220 -28.42 6.02 -34.77
CA PHE A 220 -27.72 6.62 -35.92
C PHE A 220 -27.05 5.60 -36.84
N LEU A 221 -27.13 4.31 -36.50
CA LEU A 221 -26.61 3.20 -37.28
C LEU A 221 -27.73 2.17 -37.46
N GLU A 222 -28.66 2.44 -38.37
CA GLU A 222 -29.55 1.38 -38.86
C GLU A 222 -28.73 0.40 -39.69
N VAL A 223 -28.28 -0.67 -39.06
CA VAL A 223 -28.15 -1.98 -39.71
C VAL A 223 -28.95 -2.97 -38.86
N PRO A 224 -29.92 -3.70 -39.44
CA PRO A 224 -30.70 -4.65 -38.68
C PRO A 224 -29.85 -5.90 -38.47
N SER A 225 -29.62 -6.30 -37.22
CA SER A 225 -29.36 -7.71 -36.94
C SER A 225 -29.84 -8.08 -35.55
N GLU A 226 -30.71 -9.07 -35.55
CA GLU A 226 -31.22 -9.85 -34.44
C GLU A 226 -30.12 -10.22 -33.43
N SER A 227 -30.45 -10.09 -32.14
CA SER A 227 -30.14 -11.01 -31.02
C SER A 227 -29.91 -10.26 -29.70
N THR A 228 -31.04 -9.97 -29.03
CA THR A 228 -31.07 -9.73 -27.60
C THR A 228 -31.06 -11.09 -26.90
N ILE A 229 -30.04 -11.36 -26.08
CA ILE A 229 -30.06 -12.02 -24.76
C ILE A 229 -28.59 -12.30 -24.39
N ILE A 230 -28.00 -11.41 -23.59
CA ILE A 230 -26.86 -11.73 -22.72
C ILE A 230 -27.13 -11.06 -21.37
N ILE A 231 -28.10 -11.61 -20.65
CA ILE A 231 -28.21 -11.49 -19.20
C ILE A 231 -27.86 -12.89 -18.72
N GLU A 232 -26.67 -13.12 -18.15
CA GLU A 232 -26.44 -14.15 -17.10
C GLU A 232 -25.00 -14.36 -16.58
N TYR A 233 -23.93 -13.79 -17.14
CA TYR A 233 -22.59 -14.32 -16.82
C TYR A 233 -21.76 -13.67 -15.70
N PHE A 234 -22.31 -12.76 -14.89
CA PHE A 234 -21.53 -12.14 -13.80
C PHE A 234 -21.65 -12.82 -12.42
N GLY A 235 -22.70 -13.60 -12.18
CA GLY A 235 -22.82 -14.40 -10.94
C GLY A 235 -21.84 -15.58 -10.86
N VAL A 236 -21.31 -16.02 -12.01
CA VAL A 236 -20.47 -17.21 -12.12
C VAL A 236 -19.00 -16.92 -11.79
N CYS A 237 -18.54 -15.67 -11.96
CA CYS A 237 -17.14 -15.31 -11.72
C CYS A 237 -16.72 -15.34 -10.24
N PHE A 238 -17.67 -15.16 -9.30
CA PHE A 238 -17.38 -15.25 -7.86
C PHE A 238 -17.25 -16.71 -7.39
N ILE A 239 -17.97 -17.64 -8.05
CA ILE A 239 -17.93 -19.08 -7.74
C ILE A 239 -16.71 -19.76 -8.40
N LEU A 240 -16.27 -19.29 -9.58
CA LEU A 240 -15.11 -19.86 -10.28
C LEU A 240 -13.76 -19.50 -9.65
N PHE A 241 -13.68 -18.43 -8.85
CA PHE A 241 -12.43 -18.00 -8.20
C PHE A 241 -11.92 -18.99 -7.13
N PHE A 242 -12.78 -19.87 -6.62
CA PHE A 242 -12.46 -20.87 -5.60
C PHE A 242 -12.33 -22.29 -6.13
N ASN A 243 -12.41 -22.50 -7.46
CA ASN A 243 -12.33 -23.82 -8.04
C ASN A 243 -10.91 -24.12 -8.58
N PRO A 244 -10.13 -25.01 -7.95
CA PRO A 244 -8.73 -25.26 -8.32
C PRO A 244 -8.55 -26.02 -9.66
N LYS A 245 -9.63 -26.31 -10.39
CA LYS A 245 -9.59 -27.06 -11.66
C LYS A 245 -9.30 -26.26 -12.92
N TYR A 246 -9.34 -24.92 -12.90
CA TYR A 246 -9.17 -24.11 -14.12
C TYR A 246 -7.79 -23.43 -14.16
N LYS A 247 -6.84 -24.03 -14.91
CA LYS A 247 -5.49 -23.51 -15.15
C LYS A 247 -5.48 -22.45 -16.26
N ILE A 248 -5.03 -21.24 -15.90
CA ILE A 248 -4.11 -20.27 -16.59
C ILE A 248 -4.26 -19.94 -18.10
N ILE A 249 -5.08 -20.59 -18.92
CA ILE A 249 -5.10 -20.33 -20.39
C ILE A 249 -6.28 -19.47 -20.89
N ASP A 250 -7.29 -19.15 -20.08
CA ASP A 250 -8.48 -18.41 -20.56
C ASP A 250 -8.64 -16.96 -20.08
N GLN A 251 -7.71 -16.41 -19.29
CA GLN A 251 -7.80 -15.01 -18.87
C GLN A 251 -7.48 -13.98 -19.97
N ALA A 252 -6.81 -14.41 -21.06
CA ALA A 252 -6.49 -13.54 -22.18
C ALA A 252 -7.63 -13.39 -23.22
N LYS A 253 -8.65 -14.26 -23.19
CA LYS A 253 -9.75 -14.23 -24.16
C LYS A 253 -10.95 -13.38 -23.75
N CYS A 254 -11.13 -13.09 -22.46
CA CYS A 254 -12.17 -12.14 -22.01
C CYS A 254 -11.85 -10.66 -22.29
N VAL A 255 -10.63 -10.33 -22.71
CA VAL A 255 -10.21 -8.94 -23.01
C VAL A 255 -10.07 -8.69 -24.53
N ALA A 256 -10.16 -9.72 -25.36
CA ALA A 256 -9.79 -9.65 -26.79
C ALA A 256 -10.97 -9.63 -27.78
N PHE A 257 -12.19 -9.24 -27.37
CA PHE A 257 -13.35 -9.18 -28.26
C PHE A 257 -13.96 -7.78 -28.45
N THR A 258 -13.15 -6.72 -28.30
CA THR A 258 -13.55 -5.32 -28.58
C THR A 258 -12.72 -4.62 -29.67
N TYR A 259 -11.86 -5.35 -30.39
CA TYR A 259 -11.15 -4.80 -31.55
C TYR A 259 -11.08 -5.85 -32.65
N ASN A 260 -12.07 -5.87 -33.54
CA ASN A 260 -11.94 -6.25 -34.96
C ASN A 260 -13.32 -6.29 -35.63
N THR A 261 -13.76 -5.14 -36.15
CA THR A 261 -14.62 -5.03 -37.35
C THR A 261 -14.63 -3.57 -37.84
N MET A 262 -13.53 -3.12 -38.44
CA MET A 262 -13.63 -2.11 -39.50
C MET A 262 -13.52 -2.86 -40.84
N PRO A 263 -14.53 -2.82 -41.71
CA PRO A 263 -14.35 -3.26 -43.09
C PRO A 263 -13.56 -2.20 -43.88
N PRO A 264 -12.76 -2.61 -44.88
CA PRO A 264 -12.00 -1.69 -45.71
C PRO A 264 -12.89 -1.09 -46.82
N ASN A 265 -12.64 0.19 -47.12
CA ASN A 265 -13.04 0.92 -48.34
C ASN A 265 -14.54 1.01 -48.68
N SER A 266 -15.09 2.23 -48.56
CA SER A 266 -15.99 2.78 -49.57
C SER A 266 -15.76 4.29 -49.70
N THR A 267 -15.08 4.66 -50.79
CA THR A 267 -15.09 6.01 -51.36
C THR A 267 -16.49 6.31 -51.87
N GLU A 268 -17.20 7.25 -51.26
CA GLU A 268 -18.35 7.89 -51.89
C GLU A 268 -18.34 9.39 -51.60
N ASN A 269 -18.39 10.15 -52.70
CA ASN A 269 -18.44 11.60 -52.77
C ASN A 269 -19.75 12.11 -52.14
N LEU A 270 -19.62 13.04 -51.18
CA LEU A 270 -20.67 14.01 -50.89
C LEU A 270 -20.05 15.39 -50.83
N THR A 271 -20.15 16.08 -51.96
CA THR A 271 -20.02 17.53 -52.08
C THR A 271 -21.27 18.18 -51.50
N GLU A 272 -21.14 19.00 -50.45
CA GLU A 272 -22.09 20.07 -50.17
C GLU A 272 -21.43 21.16 -49.32
N ASP A 273 -21.72 22.40 -49.72
CA ASP A 273 -20.97 23.62 -49.44
C ASP A 273 -21.02 24.10 -47.98
N LEU A 274 -19.85 24.35 -47.40
CA LEU A 274 -19.68 25.26 -46.25
C LEU A 274 -18.50 26.21 -46.52
N PRO A 275 -18.61 27.50 -46.17
CA PRO A 275 -17.66 28.53 -46.59
C PRO A 275 -16.27 28.33 -45.96
N VAL A 276 -15.27 28.29 -46.84
CA VAL A 276 -13.84 28.25 -46.53
C VAL A 276 -13.42 29.56 -45.85
N VAL A 277 -13.06 29.49 -44.57
CA VAL A 277 -12.25 30.52 -43.92
C VAL A 277 -10.78 30.18 -44.16
N ALA A 278 -10.01 31.15 -44.67
CA ALA A 278 -8.62 31.00 -45.09
C ALA A 278 -7.67 30.58 -43.93
N PRO A 279 -6.62 29.80 -44.20
CA PRO A 279 -5.78 29.19 -43.17
C PRO A 279 -4.50 30.00 -42.88
N ASP A 280 -4.59 31.15 -42.22
CA ASP A 280 -3.37 31.96 -41.94
C ASP A 280 -3.05 32.18 -40.45
N ASP A 281 -3.76 31.56 -39.49
CA ASP A 281 -3.48 31.74 -38.05
C ASP A 281 -3.09 30.46 -37.27
N TYR A 282 -2.77 29.36 -37.97
CA TYR A 282 -2.45 28.07 -37.31
C TYR A 282 -0.95 27.81 -37.09
N ALA A 283 -0.07 28.71 -37.52
CA ALA A 283 1.38 28.49 -37.44
C ALA A 283 2.03 29.06 -36.16
N SER A 284 1.41 30.03 -35.48
CA SER A 284 1.99 30.67 -34.28
C SER A 284 1.70 29.90 -32.97
N THR A 285 0.63 29.12 -32.90
CA THR A 285 0.24 28.34 -31.70
C THR A 285 0.90 26.95 -31.61
N LYS A 286 1.56 26.50 -32.68
CA LYS A 286 2.24 25.20 -32.70
C LYS A 286 3.56 25.21 -31.93
N ASN A 287 4.24 26.36 -31.85
CA ASN A 287 5.52 26.47 -31.14
C ASN A 287 5.39 26.74 -29.64
N GLU A 288 4.27 27.28 -29.16
CA GLU A 288 4.00 27.39 -27.71
C GLU A 288 3.47 26.08 -27.11
N SER A 289 2.66 25.33 -27.87
CA SER A 289 2.16 24.02 -27.42
C SER A 289 3.25 22.94 -27.38
N LEU A 290 4.26 23.01 -28.25
CA LEU A 290 5.41 22.07 -28.25
C LEU A 290 6.41 22.29 -27.10
N ASN A 291 6.48 23.49 -26.51
CA ASN A 291 7.29 23.73 -25.31
C ASN A 291 6.56 23.36 -24.01
N TYR A 292 5.23 23.28 -24.03
CA TYR A 292 4.44 22.84 -22.86
C TYR A 292 4.56 21.33 -22.58
N PHE A 293 5.01 20.53 -23.56
CA PHE A 293 5.20 19.08 -23.41
C PHE A 293 6.62 18.66 -23.01
N LYS A 294 7.60 19.58 -22.98
CA LYS A 294 8.97 19.24 -22.56
C LYS A 294 9.12 19.05 -21.05
N ASP A 295 8.24 19.67 -20.27
CA ASP A 295 8.26 19.58 -18.80
C ASP A 295 7.44 18.38 -18.25
N TRP A 296 6.79 17.60 -19.12
CA TRP A 296 6.03 16.41 -18.69
C TRP A 296 6.90 15.19 -18.41
N ASP A 297 8.14 15.16 -18.89
CA ASP A 297 9.09 14.08 -18.57
C ASP A 297 9.62 14.15 -17.13
N GLU A 298 9.44 15.28 -16.42
CA GLU A 298 9.80 15.45 -15.01
C GLU A 298 8.68 15.01 -14.04
N PHE A 299 7.44 14.82 -14.50
CA PHE A 299 6.32 14.35 -13.67
C PHE A 299 5.99 12.87 -13.93
N LYS A 300 6.87 11.98 -13.49
CA LYS A 300 6.55 10.54 -13.41
C LYS A 300 5.62 10.28 -12.23
N VAL A 301 4.33 10.52 -12.45
CA VAL A 301 3.22 10.04 -11.62
C VAL A 301 3.43 8.55 -11.30
N PHE A 302 3.31 8.17 -10.04
CA PHE A 302 3.73 6.87 -9.54
C PHE A 302 2.72 5.74 -9.87
N PHE A 303 3.03 4.91 -10.87
CA PHE A 303 2.26 3.71 -11.23
C PHE A 303 3.01 2.43 -10.85
N SER A 304 2.68 1.79 -9.73
CA SER A 304 3.19 0.43 -9.47
C SER A 304 2.07 -0.59 -9.56
N GLN A 305 2.15 -1.46 -10.57
CA GLN A 305 1.24 -2.59 -10.71
C GLN A 305 1.32 -3.50 -9.47
N LEU A 306 0.19 -4.08 -9.10
CA LEU A 306 0.09 -4.95 -7.94
C LEU A 306 0.59 -6.36 -8.25
N LYS A 307 1.10 -7.02 -7.22
CA LYS A 307 1.45 -8.44 -7.20
C LYS A 307 0.35 -9.18 -6.46
N TRP A 308 -0.77 -9.45 -7.15
CA TRP A 308 -1.93 -10.11 -6.55
C TRP A 308 -1.59 -11.43 -5.87
N PHE A 309 -0.69 -12.23 -6.44
CA PHE A 309 -0.19 -13.44 -5.81
C PHE A 309 0.42 -13.18 -4.41
N ASN A 310 1.27 -12.15 -4.29
CA ASN A 310 1.88 -11.78 -3.02
C ASN A 310 0.84 -11.27 -2.03
N ILE A 311 -0.08 -10.41 -2.48
CA ILE A 311 -1.18 -9.87 -1.65
C ILE A 311 -1.99 -11.02 -1.08
N THR A 312 -2.48 -11.93 -1.94
CA THR A 312 -3.28 -13.08 -1.53
C THR A 312 -2.53 -14.00 -0.57
N LEU A 313 -1.30 -14.40 -0.90
CA LEU A 313 -0.53 -15.33 -0.07
C LEU A 313 -0.21 -14.74 1.31
N ILE A 314 0.26 -13.50 1.36
CA ILE A 314 0.59 -12.82 2.62
C ILE A 314 -0.69 -12.59 3.44
N SER A 315 -1.80 -12.21 2.80
CA SER A 315 -3.07 -11.98 3.50
C SER A 315 -3.63 -13.28 4.09
N ILE A 316 -3.59 -14.39 3.34
CA ILE A 316 -4.05 -15.69 3.80
C ILE A 316 -3.23 -16.18 5.00
N ILE A 317 -1.89 -16.13 4.91
CA ILE A 317 -1.06 -16.64 6.00
C ILE A 317 -1.18 -15.80 7.28
N HIS A 318 -1.34 -14.48 7.15
CA HIS A 318 -1.62 -13.59 8.29
C HIS A 318 -3.04 -13.81 8.82
N GLY A 319 -4.03 -14.07 7.95
CA GLY A 319 -5.39 -14.42 8.35
C GLY A 319 -5.45 -15.72 9.15
N ILE A 320 -4.73 -16.75 8.72
CA ILE A 320 -4.60 -18.02 9.45
C ILE A 320 -3.91 -17.78 10.80
N PHE A 321 -2.87 -16.96 10.84
CA PHE A 321 -2.20 -16.61 12.09
C PHE A 321 -3.14 -15.86 13.06
N LEU A 322 -3.89 -14.87 12.59
CA LEU A 322 -4.84 -14.10 13.39
C LEU A 322 -5.97 -14.99 13.92
N TRP A 323 -6.57 -15.82 13.06
CA TRP A 323 -7.52 -16.83 13.51
C TRP A 323 -6.88 -17.73 14.56
N GLY A 324 -5.64 -18.15 14.31
CA GLY A 324 -4.86 -18.95 15.21
C GLY A 324 -4.72 -18.32 16.61
N ILE A 325 -4.45 -17.02 16.70
CA ILE A 325 -4.30 -16.27 17.96
C ILE A 325 -5.51 -16.46 18.88
N PHE A 326 -6.72 -16.40 18.34
CA PHE A 326 -7.95 -16.48 19.12
C PHE A 326 -8.44 -17.92 19.32
N ALA A 327 -8.18 -18.80 18.36
CA ALA A 327 -8.72 -20.16 18.37
C ALA A 327 -7.86 -21.16 19.17
N PHE A 328 -6.61 -20.82 19.53
CA PHE A 328 -5.66 -21.80 20.08
C PHE A 328 -4.90 -21.34 21.33
N PRO A 329 -4.70 -22.23 22.32
CA PRO A 329 -3.76 -22.01 23.42
C PRO A 329 -2.29 -22.12 22.97
N TRP A 330 -1.71 -21.03 22.46
CA TRP A 330 -0.33 -20.96 21.95
C TRP A 330 0.76 -21.37 22.96
N LEU A 331 0.47 -21.24 24.25
CA LEU A 331 1.42 -21.54 25.33
C LEU A 331 1.30 -22.99 25.85
N HIS A 332 0.62 -23.87 25.11
CA HIS A 332 0.30 -25.22 25.57
C HIS A 332 1.52 -26.13 25.80
N SER A 333 2.61 -25.95 25.04
CA SER A 333 3.79 -26.85 25.07
C SER A 333 5.08 -26.05 25.17
N LEU A 334 5.77 -26.15 26.31
CA LEU A 334 7.07 -25.49 26.51
C LEU A 334 8.11 -25.94 25.46
N ARG A 335 8.12 -27.23 25.08
CA ARG A 335 9.03 -27.76 24.05
C ARG A 335 8.80 -27.09 22.70
N LEU A 336 7.53 -26.90 22.33
CA LEU A 336 7.15 -26.24 21.09
C LEU A 336 7.52 -24.75 21.10
N ILE A 337 7.31 -24.07 22.22
CA ILE A 337 7.71 -22.66 22.41
C ILE A 337 9.22 -22.52 22.26
N LEU A 338 10.00 -23.36 22.94
CA LEU A 338 11.47 -23.36 22.86
C LEU A 338 11.94 -23.67 21.43
N TRP A 339 11.28 -24.58 20.73
CA TRP A 339 11.58 -24.87 19.33
C TRP A 339 11.31 -23.68 18.41
N VAL A 340 10.16 -23.03 18.54
CA VAL A 340 9.84 -21.80 17.78
C VAL A 340 10.86 -20.70 18.08
N ALA A 341 11.17 -20.47 19.35
CA ALA A 341 12.16 -19.48 19.77
C ALA A 341 13.56 -19.78 19.18
N LEU A 342 13.97 -21.05 19.16
CA LEU A 342 15.23 -21.48 18.54
C LEU A 342 15.25 -21.23 17.04
N MET A 343 14.15 -21.52 16.32
CA MET A 343 14.05 -21.27 14.88
C MET A 343 14.07 -19.76 14.56
N ILE A 344 13.40 -18.95 15.38
CA ILE A 344 13.44 -17.48 15.29
C ILE A 344 14.87 -16.98 15.54
N HIS A 345 15.58 -17.54 16.52
CA HIS A 345 16.97 -17.19 16.80
C HIS A 345 17.90 -17.49 15.61
N PHE A 346 17.83 -18.69 15.03
CA PHE A 346 18.62 -19.01 13.83
C PHE A 346 18.27 -18.11 12.66
N THR A 347 16.99 -17.75 12.50
CA THR A 347 16.57 -16.78 11.49
C THR A 347 17.24 -15.41 11.71
N GLY A 348 17.23 -14.92 12.95
CA GLY A 348 17.90 -13.68 13.34
C GLY A 348 19.40 -13.68 13.01
N LEU A 349 20.11 -14.77 13.30
CA LEU A 349 21.52 -14.92 12.93
C LEU A 349 21.73 -14.92 11.41
N GLY A 350 20.89 -15.64 10.67
CA GLY A 350 20.97 -15.71 9.21
C GLY A 350 20.76 -14.35 8.54
N VAL A 351 19.83 -13.54 9.05
CA VAL A 351 19.54 -12.20 8.53
C VAL A 351 20.56 -11.17 9.05
N GLY A 352 20.68 -10.98 10.37
CA GLY A 352 21.52 -9.95 10.99
C GLY A 352 23.01 -10.22 10.85
N ALA A 353 23.51 -11.34 11.41
CA ALA A 353 24.93 -11.68 11.32
C ALA A 353 25.36 -12.08 9.90
N GLY A 354 24.48 -12.73 9.14
CA GLY A 354 24.72 -13.17 7.76
C GLY A 354 24.38 -12.11 6.72
N ALA A 355 23.17 -12.15 6.18
CA ALA A 355 22.75 -11.36 5.02
C ALA A 355 23.13 -9.88 5.12
N HIS A 356 22.85 -9.28 6.27
CA HIS A 356 23.05 -7.87 6.55
C HIS A 356 24.51 -7.53 6.79
N ARG A 357 25.11 -7.94 7.91
CA ARG A 357 26.45 -7.49 8.31
C ARG A 357 27.58 -8.09 7.43
N LEU A 358 27.51 -9.39 7.13
CA LEU A 358 28.53 -10.07 6.34
C LEU A 358 28.43 -9.73 4.85
N TRP A 359 27.29 -10.00 4.23
CA TRP A 359 27.18 -9.90 2.75
C TRP A 359 26.75 -8.52 2.26
N CYS A 360 25.90 -7.76 2.95
CA CYS A 360 25.58 -6.39 2.50
C CYS A 360 26.71 -5.42 2.78
N HIS A 361 27.16 -5.39 4.03
CA HIS A 361 28.06 -4.35 4.53
C HIS A 361 29.53 -4.73 4.57
N ARG A 362 29.85 -6.03 4.44
CA ARG A 362 31.22 -6.54 4.50
C ARG A 362 31.95 -6.00 5.75
N SER A 363 31.24 -5.98 6.87
CA SER A 363 31.72 -5.40 8.14
C SER A 363 32.67 -6.34 8.90
N TYR A 364 32.70 -7.62 8.52
CA TYR A 364 33.68 -8.61 8.96
C TYR A 364 33.90 -9.65 7.86
N LYS A 365 34.91 -10.49 8.01
CA LYS A 365 35.18 -11.66 7.15
C LYS A 365 34.90 -12.95 7.91
N ALA A 366 34.37 -13.94 7.20
CA ALA A 366 34.02 -15.25 7.76
C ALA A 366 34.71 -16.38 7.00
N LYS A 367 35.18 -17.40 7.72
CA LYS A 367 35.66 -18.65 7.13
C LYS A 367 34.49 -19.45 6.54
N LEU A 368 34.82 -20.39 5.65
CA LEU A 368 33.83 -21.20 4.93
C LEU A 368 32.77 -21.88 5.82
N PRO A 369 33.12 -22.50 6.98
CA PRO A 369 32.12 -23.13 7.84
C PRO A 369 31.06 -22.15 8.35
N LEU A 370 31.47 -20.96 8.78
CA LEU A 370 30.56 -19.92 9.27
C LEU A 370 29.68 -19.36 8.14
N ARG A 371 30.25 -19.16 6.94
CA ARG A 371 29.48 -18.73 5.76
C ARG A 371 28.39 -19.74 5.38
N ILE A 372 28.72 -21.03 5.38
CA ILE A 372 27.74 -22.09 5.13
C ILE A 372 26.65 -22.08 6.20
N PHE A 373 27.03 -22.04 7.49
CA PHE A 373 26.09 -21.99 8.60
C PHE A 373 25.11 -20.80 8.48
N LEU A 374 25.62 -19.59 8.27
CA LEU A 374 24.79 -18.39 8.14
C LEU A 374 23.86 -18.43 6.91
N MET A 375 24.31 -19.04 5.81
CA MET A 375 23.48 -19.24 4.62
C MET A 375 22.32 -20.22 4.89
N LEU A 376 22.58 -21.30 5.63
CA LEU A 376 21.53 -22.25 6.05
C LEU A 376 20.54 -21.56 7.01
N CYS A 377 21.04 -20.79 7.98
CA CYS A 377 20.22 -19.97 8.87
C CYS A 377 19.37 -18.95 8.11
N TYR A 378 19.92 -18.29 7.08
CA TYR A 378 19.15 -17.37 6.23
C TYR A 378 18.04 -18.10 5.47
N SER A 379 18.29 -19.34 5.03
CA SER A 379 17.28 -20.17 4.36
C SER A 379 16.09 -20.51 5.27
N ILE A 380 16.29 -20.55 6.60
CA ILE A 380 15.21 -20.74 7.58
C ILE A 380 14.26 -19.53 7.60
N ALA A 381 14.76 -18.33 7.30
CA ALA A 381 13.99 -17.08 7.35
C ALA A 381 12.83 -17.05 6.35
N GLY A 382 12.95 -17.76 5.22
CA GLY A 382 11.95 -17.74 4.15
C GLY A 382 11.87 -16.39 3.41
N HIS A 383 12.88 -15.54 3.52
CA HIS A 383 12.99 -14.29 2.77
C HIS A 383 13.34 -14.54 1.30
N ASN A 384 13.32 -13.48 0.49
CA ASN A 384 13.78 -13.50 -0.91
C ASN A 384 15.20 -14.09 -1.05
N PRO A 385 15.61 -14.56 -2.24
CA PRO A 385 16.96 -15.07 -2.45
C PRO A 385 18.02 -14.09 -1.94
N LEU A 386 19.00 -14.61 -1.20
CA LEU A 386 20.04 -13.82 -0.51
C LEU A 386 20.73 -12.80 -1.43
N PHE A 387 21.02 -13.19 -2.68
CA PHE A 387 21.58 -12.29 -3.69
C PHE A 387 20.73 -11.03 -3.91
N TYR A 388 19.41 -11.19 -4.06
CA TYR A 388 18.49 -10.06 -4.26
C TYR A 388 18.25 -9.27 -2.99
N TRP A 389 18.23 -9.94 -1.83
CA TRP A 389 18.15 -9.27 -0.54
C TRP A 389 19.33 -8.31 -0.37
N VAL A 390 20.55 -8.77 -0.65
CA VAL A 390 21.75 -7.94 -0.55
C VAL A 390 21.73 -6.78 -1.53
N ARG A 391 21.33 -7.01 -2.78
CA ARG A 391 21.20 -5.92 -3.76
C ARG A 391 20.22 -4.87 -3.28
N ASP A 392 19.03 -5.28 -2.87
CA ASP A 392 17.97 -4.36 -2.45
C ASP A 392 18.36 -3.58 -1.18
N HIS A 393 19.06 -4.21 -0.24
CA HIS A 393 19.60 -3.57 0.97
C HIS A 393 20.70 -2.55 0.65
N ARG A 394 21.63 -2.88 -0.26
CA ARG A 394 22.66 -1.93 -0.72
C ARG A 394 22.04 -0.71 -1.42
N VAL A 395 20.98 -0.93 -2.21
CA VAL A 395 20.21 0.18 -2.82
C VAL A 395 19.54 1.02 -1.74
N HIS A 396 18.91 0.39 -0.74
CA HIS A 396 18.26 1.07 0.37
C HIS A 396 19.23 2.01 1.10
N HIS A 397 20.43 1.57 1.47
CA HIS A 397 21.41 2.44 2.14
C HIS A 397 21.91 3.59 1.26
N ARG A 398 22.08 3.35 -0.04
CA ARG A 398 22.63 4.38 -0.93
C ARG A 398 21.60 5.47 -1.27
N PHE A 399 20.32 5.13 -1.26
CA PHE A 399 19.25 6.00 -1.72
C PHE A 399 18.07 6.07 -0.76
N THR A 400 18.34 5.97 0.55
CA THR A 400 17.34 5.90 1.62
C THR A 400 16.28 7.01 1.49
N ASP A 401 15.01 6.64 1.65
CA ASP A 401 13.86 7.55 1.55
C ASP A 401 13.76 8.37 0.26
N THR A 402 14.25 7.80 -0.84
CA THR A 402 13.98 8.29 -2.20
C THR A 402 13.15 7.25 -2.96
N ASP A 403 12.77 7.55 -4.19
CA ASP A 403 12.08 6.57 -5.04
C ASP A 403 12.96 5.41 -5.50
N ALA A 404 14.27 5.48 -5.27
CA ALA A 404 15.17 4.36 -5.48
C ALA A 404 15.23 3.42 -4.27
N ASP A 405 14.72 3.81 -3.11
CA ASP A 405 14.62 2.94 -1.92
C ASP A 405 13.46 1.94 -2.07
N PRO A 406 13.72 0.61 -2.05
CA PRO A 406 12.69 -0.41 -2.20
C PRO A 406 11.56 -0.32 -1.18
N HIS A 407 11.83 0.19 0.03
CA HIS A 407 10.88 0.28 1.14
C HIS A 407 10.85 1.69 1.74
N ASN A 408 10.98 2.70 0.87
CA ASN A 408 10.93 4.13 1.20
C ASN A 408 9.91 4.48 2.30
N SER A 409 10.42 4.87 3.48
CA SER A 409 9.60 5.13 4.67
C SER A 409 8.73 6.39 4.54
N LYS A 410 9.09 7.33 3.66
CA LYS A 410 8.27 8.54 3.39
C LYS A 410 6.91 8.20 2.80
N ARG A 411 6.74 7.02 2.22
CA ARG A 411 5.46 6.51 1.70
C ARG A 411 4.51 6.00 2.78
N GLY A 412 4.95 5.99 4.05
CA GLY A 412 4.14 5.65 5.21
C GLY A 412 4.37 4.23 5.70
N PHE A 413 3.95 3.98 6.95
CA PHE A 413 4.28 2.78 7.71
C PHE A 413 3.93 1.50 6.94
N PHE A 414 2.70 1.39 6.43
CA PHE A 414 2.25 0.21 5.71
C PHE A 414 3.12 -0.09 4.50
N TYR A 415 3.47 0.92 3.70
CA TYR A 415 4.32 0.73 2.52
C TYR A 415 5.68 0.18 2.91
N SER A 416 6.38 0.81 3.87
CA SER A 416 7.70 0.36 4.34
C SER A 416 7.67 -0.98 5.08
N HIS A 417 6.54 -1.32 5.72
CA HIS A 417 6.37 -2.57 6.46
C HIS A 417 6.12 -3.74 5.50
N VAL A 418 5.05 -3.68 4.69
CA VAL A 418 4.65 -4.80 3.81
C VAL A 418 4.16 -4.37 2.43
N GLY A 419 3.65 -3.15 2.27
CA GLY A 419 3.05 -2.67 1.02
C GLY A 419 4.02 -2.68 -0.17
N TRP A 420 5.32 -2.47 0.06
CA TRP A 420 6.33 -2.59 -0.98
C TRP A 420 6.42 -4.00 -1.60
N LEU A 421 6.03 -5.05 -0.87
CA LEU A 421 5.94 -6.43 -1.36
C LEU A 421 4.67 -6.68 -2.19
N PHE A 422 3.63 -5.88 -1.98
CA PHE A 422 2.35 -5.96 -2.70
C PHE A 422 2.42 -5.31 -4.08
N MET A 423 3.48 -4.54 -4.35
CA MET A 423 3.62 -3.72 -5.54
C MET A 423 4.88 -4.12 -6.33
N LYS A 424 4.86 -3.87 -7.64
CA LYS A 424 6.08 -3.86 -8.44
C LYS A 424 6.99 -2.72 -7.97
N LYS A 425 8.29 -2.96 -8.00
CA LYS A 425 9.30 -1.98 -7.57
C LYS A 425 9.22 -0.73 -8.44
N HIS A 426 9.54 0.42 -7.85
CA HIS A 426 9.70 1.66 -8.59
C HIS A 426 10.77 1.50 -9.69
N SER A 427 10.61 2.18 -10.82
CA SER A 427 11.57 2.14 -11.93
C SER A 427 12.98 2.57 -11.47
N GLU A 428 13.07 3.56 -10.59
CA GLU A 428 14.33 3.99 -9.97
C GLU A 428 15.00 2.90 -9.11
N VAL A 429 14.24 2.08 -8.36
CA VAL A 429 14.81 0.93 -7.64
C VAL A 429 15.47 -0.04 -8.63
N LEU A 430 14.83 -0.28 -9.78
CA LEU A 430 15.37 -1.17 -10.82
C LEU A 430 16.59 -0.56 -11.52
N ARG A 431 16.56 0.75 -11.79
CA ARG A 431 17.64 1.48 -12.44
C ARG A 431 18.86 1.54 -11.53
N ARG A 432 18.70 2.09 -10.33
CA ARG A 432 19.76 2.22 -9.32
C ARG A 432 20.26 0.87 -8.80
N GLY A 433 19.41 -0.15 -8.79
CA GLY A 433 19.81 -1.52 -8.48
C GLY A 433 20.83 -2.13 -9.43
N LYS A 434 20.97 -1.60 -10.67
CA LYS A 434 22.02 -2.00 -11.61
C LYS A 434 23.36 -1.27 -11.36
N GLU A 435 23.33 -0.16 -10.61
CA GLU A 435 24.51 0.68 -10.32
C GLU A 435 25.25 0.25 -9.04
N VAL A 436 24.68 -0.70 -8.29
CA VAL A 436 25.29 -1.26 -7.09
C VAL A 436 26.25 -2.38 -7.50
N ASP A 437 27.49 -2.31 -7.00
CA ASP A 437 28.46 -3.39 -7.16
C ASP A 437 27.95 -4.66 -6.47
N MET A 438 27.97 -5.78 -7.18
CA MET A 438 27.57 -7.12 -6.73
C MET A 438 28.64 -8.18 -7.08
N SER A 439 29.81 -7.76 -7.58
CA SER A 439 30.91 -8.64 -8.04
C SER A 439 31.33 -9.63 -6.95
N ASP A 440 31.44 -9.15 -5.71
CA ASP A 440 31.78 -9.96 -4.55
C ASP A 440 30.82 -11.14 -4.31
N LEU A 441 29.51 -10.95 -4.56
CA LEU A 441 28.53 -12.02 -4.42
C LEU A 441 28.64 -13.05 -5.54
N TRP A 442 29.04 -12.63 -6.74
CA TRP A 442 29.27 -13.54 -7.87
C TRP A 442 30.52 -14.41 -7.65
N GLU A 443 31.53 -13.87 -6.98
CA GLU A 443 32.75 -14.58 -6.63
C GLU A 443 32.55 -15.55 -5.45
N ASP A 444 31.59 -15.27 -4.56
CA ASP A 444 31.28 -16.11 -3.40
C ASP A 444 30.60 -17.45 -3.81
N PRO A 445 31.28 -18.61 -3.65
CA PRO A 445 30.69 -19.91 -4.01
C PRO A 445 29.50 -20.32 -3.12
N VAL A 446 29.41 -19.83 -1.88
CA VAL A 446 28.29 -20.11 -0.96
C VAL A 446 27.05 -19.36 -1.43
N ILE A 447 27.19 -18.10 -1.86
CA ILE A 447 26.08 -17.33 -2.43
C ILE A 447 25.60 -17.95 -3.73
N ARG A 448 26.52 -18.32 -4.64
CA ARG A 448 26.15 -19.00 -5.90
C ARG A 448 25.43 -20.33 -5.65
N PHE A 449 25.89 -21.12 -4.68
CA PHE A 449 25.23 -22.35 -4.27
C PHE A 449 23.81 -22.05 -3.75
N HIS A 450 23.66 -21.12 -2.82
CA HIS A 450 22.35 -20.71 -2.30
C HIS A 450 21.43 -20.22 -3.42
N GLN A 451 21.91 -19.37 -4.32
CA GLN A 451 21.10 -18.86 -5.44
C GLN A 451 20.60 -19.98 -6.35
N LYS A 452 21.43 -21.00 -6.62
CA LYS A 452 21.05 -22.16 -7.44
C LYS A 452 20.02 -23.06 -6.76
N TYR A 453 20.12 -23.26 -5.44
CA TYR A 453 19.28 -24.20 -4.68
C TYR A 453 18.27 -23.52 -3.76
N TYR A 454 18.08 -22.20 -3.87
CA TYR A 454 17.33 -21.37 -2.92
C TYR A 454 15.94 -21.90 -2.60
N ILE A 455 15.18 -22.28 -3.63
CA ILE A 455 13.80 -22.77 -3.46
C ILE A 455 13.80 -24.05 -2.62
N ILE A 456 14.71 -24.98 -2.92
CA ILE A 456 14.83 -26.26 -2.21
C ILE A 456 15.26 -26.01 -0.77
N LEU A 457 16.31 -25.21 -0.54
CA LEU A 457 16.82 -24.89 0.79
C LEU A 457 15.75 -24.18 1.64
N THR A 458 15.04 -23.22 1.07
CA THR A 458 14.00 -22.47 1.78
C THR A 458 12.81 -23.34 2.15
N ILE A 459 12.31 -24.16 1.22
CA ILE A 459 11.18 -25.06 1.50
C ILE A 459 11.59 -26.08 2.57
N LEU A 460 12.75 -26.72 2.40
CA LEU A 460 13.19 -27.77 3.33
C LEU A 460 13.55 -27.21 4.70
N LEU A 461 14.42 -26.21 4.77
CA LEU A 461 14.96 -25.68 6.03
C LEU A 461 14.02 -24.67 6.70
N GLY A 462 13.28 -23.89 5.93
CA GLY A 462 12.36 -22.88 6.45
C GLY A 462 11.01 -23.43 6.88
N PHE A 463 10.51 -24.49 6.23
CA PHE A 463 9.15 -24.96 6.44
C PHE A 463 9.05 -26.44 6.77
N VAL A 464 9.58 -27.34 5.92
CA VAL A 464 9.37 -28.79 6.08
C VAL A 464 10.06 -29.33 7.33
N ILE A 465 11.38 -29.18 7.44
CA ILE A 465 12.16 -29.73 8.56
C ILE A 465 11.70 -29.13 9.90
N PRO A 466 11.59 -27.80 10.07
CA PRO A 466 11.13 -27.23 11.34
C PRO A 466 9.75 -27.73 11.77
N THR A 467 8.84 -27.93 10.81
CA THR A 467 7.47 -28.39 11.10
C THR A 467 7.41 -29.89 11.40
N CYS A 468 8.27 -30.70 10.78
CA CYS A 468 8.30 -32.15 11.02
C CYS A 468 9.03 -32.53 12.31
N VAL A 469 9.95 -31.71 12.81
CA VAL A 469 10.74 -32.04 14.01
C VAL A 469 9.87 -32.27 15.25
N PRO A 470 8.92 -31.38 15.63
CA PRO A 470 8.09 -31.60 16.81
C PRO A 470 7.28 -32.90 16.84
N PRO A 471 6.51 -33.24 15.77
CA PRO A 471 5.76 -34.49 15.74
C PRO A 471 6.67 -35.73 15.73
N LEU A 472 7.80 -35.68 15.03
CA LEU A 472 8.67 -36.84 14.87
C LEU A 472 9.56 -37.11 16.08
N LEU A 473 10.05 -36.07 16.78
CA LEU A 473 11.01 -36.24 17.87
C LEU A 473 10.37 -36.32 19.26
N TRP A 474 9.25 -35.63 19.49
CA TRP A 474 8.60 -35.64 20.81
C TRP A 474 7.08 -35.80 20.76
N GLY A 475 6.54 -36.26 19.64
CA GLY A 475 5.13 -36.64 19.52
C GLY A 475 4.15 -35.46 19.60
N GLN A 476 4.57 -34.25 19.24
CA GLN A 476 3.66 -33.10 19.12
C GLN A 476 2.61 -33.37 18.03
N ASP A 477 1.37 -32.92 18.22
CA ASP A 477 0.39 -33.00 17.13
C ASP A 477 0.86 -32.22 15.88
N TRP A 478 0.66 -32.79 14.70
CA TRP A 478 0.96 -32.15 13.42
C TRP A 478 0.25 -30.81 13.25
N TYR A 479 -1.01 -30.74 13.68
CA TYR A 479 -1.82 -29.54 13.64
C TYR A 479 -1.17 -28.40 14.44
N TRP A 480 -0.72 -28.70 15.66
CA TRP A 480 -0.01 -27.75 16.53
C TRP A 480 1.32 -27.31 15.91
N SER A 481 2.07 -28.25 15.32
CA SER A 481 3.35 -27.95 14.68
C SER A 481 3.18 -27.06 13.45
N ILE A 482 2.20 -27.34 12.58
CA ILE A 482 1.93 -26.54 11.38
C ILE A 482 1.51 -25.12 11.78
N LEU A 483 0.55 -24.97 12.69
CA LEU A 483 0.05 -23.65 13.04
C LEU A 483 1.12 -22.79 13.74
N THR A 484 1.90 -23.38 14.65
CA THR A 484 2.88 -22.61 15.43
C THR A 484 4.23 -22.45 14.73
N VAL A 485 4.80 -23.50 14.16
CA VAL A 485 6.16 -23.50 13.58
C VAL A 485 6.16 -23.10 12.11
N CYS A 486 5.18 -23.53 11.33
CA CYS A 486 5.10 -23.15 9.92
C CYS A 486 4.49 -21.74 9.79
N VAL A 487 3.28 -21.54 10.28
CA VAL A 487 2.54 -20.28 10.11
C VAL A 487 2.99 -19.21 11.12
N GLY A 488 2.87 -19.49 12.42
CA GLY A 488 3.10 -18.50 13.47
C GLY A 488 4.53 -17.95 13.48
N ARG A 489 5.52 -18.83 13.56
CA ARG A 489 6.94 -18.46 13.47
C ARG A 489 7.25 -17.64 12.22
N TYR A 490 6.75 -18.06 11.05
CA TYR A 490 7.05 -17.36 9.79
C TYR A 490 6.45 -15.95 9.77
N VAL A 491 5.19 -15.81 10.20
CA VAL A 491 4.55 -14.49 10.31
C VAL A 491 5.29 -13.60 11.31
N LEU A 492 5.70 -14.12 12.47
CA LEU A 492 6.49 -13.36 13.45
C LEU A 492 7.84 -12.91 12.86
N VAL A 493 8.59 -13.81 12.22
CA VAL A 493 9.86 -13.50 11.56
C VAL A 493 9.73 -12.38 10.53
N LEU A 494 8.69 -12.47 9.67
CA LEU A 494 8.44 -11.46 8.65
C LEU A 494 8.20 -10.10 9.29
N ASN A 495 7.28 -10.01 10.26
CA ASN A 495 6.94 -8.75 10.91
C ASN A 495 8.10 -8.17 11.72
N PHE A 496 8.88 -9.01 12.42
CA PHE A 496 10.09 -8.57 13.13
C PHE A 496 11.09 -7.93 12.17
N THR A 497 11.36 -8.57 11.03
CA THR A 497 12.25 -8.01 10.00
C THR A 497 11.67 -6.71 9.41
N TRP A 498 10.38 -6.69 9.11
CA TRP A 498 9.71 -5.53 8.51
C TRP A 498 9.61 -4.34 9.46
N PHE A 499 9.66 -4.55 10.78
CA PHE A 499 9.77 -3.46 11.74
C PHE A 499 11.07 -2.66 11.60
N VAL A 500 12.16 -3.28 11.15
CA VAL A 500 13.42 -2.56 10.86
C VAL A 500 13.17 -1.50 9.77
N ASN A 501 12.53 -1.90 8.67
CA ASN A 501 12.25 -0.98 7.54
C ASN A 501 11.21 0.10 7.88
N SER A 502 10.36 -0.15 8.88
CA SER A 502 9.19 0.69 9.18
C SER A 502 9.32 1.40 10.52
N ALA A 503 9.16 0.70 11.63
CA ALA A 503 9.25 1.28 12.96
C ALA A 503 10.61 1.94 13.23
N ALA A 504 11.72 1.32 12.80
CA ALA A 504 13.05 1.89 13.00
C ALA A 504 13.41 3.03 12.03
N HIS A 505 12.50 3.43 11.13
CA HIS A 505 12.59 4.66 10.32
C HIS A 505 11.62 5.75 10.76
N MET A 506 10.77 5.49 11.77
CA MET A 506 9.66 6.38 12.13
C MET A 506 9.62 6.73 13.62
N TRP A 507 9.97 5.78 14.50
CA TRP A 507 9.77 5.91 15.93
C TRP A 507 11.01 5.50 16.71
N GLY A 508 11.65 6.50 17.32
CA GLY A 508 12.85 6.33 18.14
C GLY A 508 13.63 7.64 18.22
N THR A 509 14.82 7.58 18.79
CA THR A 509 15.74 8.72 18.88
C THR A 509 16.75 8.71 17.74
N LYS A 510 17.45 9.83 17.52
CA LYS A 510 18.48 9.99 16.46
C LYS A 510 19.79 10.57 17.02
N PRO A 511 20.47 9.84 17.93
CA PRO A 511 21.64 10.32 18.63
C PRO A 511 22.86 10.60 17.73
N PHE A 512 22.95 9.99 16.53
CA PHE A 512 24.11 10.09 15.65
C PHE A 512 23.89 11.06 14.48
N ASP A 513 22.73 10.98 13.82
CA ASP A 513 22.36 11.87 12.72
C ASP A 513 20.86 12.17 12.72
N ARG A 514 20.49 13.39 13.11
CA ARG A 514 19.10 13.86 13.14
C ARG A 514 18.49 14.13 11.76
N SER A 515 19.31 14.25 10.72
CA SER A 515 18.89 14.64 9.36
C SER A 515 18.34 13.47 8.54
N ILE A 516 18.70 12.24 8.89
CA ILE A 516 18.21 11.01 8.25
C ILE A 516 16.94 10.49 8.95
N SER A 517 16.12 9.66 8.29
CA SER A 517 14.94 9.06 8.93
C SER A 517 15.20 7.93 9.94
N PRO A 518 16.22 7.06 9.79
CA PRO A 518 16.49 5.97 10.72
C PRO A 518 16.60 6.43 12.17
N THR A 519 16.09 5.61 13.07
CA THR A 519 15.97 5.88 14.51
C THR A 519 16.48 4.70 15.33
N GLU A 520 16.98 4.97 16.53
CA GLU A 520 17.26 3.96 17.54
C GLU A 520 15.94 3.50 18.18
N ASN A 521 15.65 2.20 18.07
CA ASN A 521 14.44 1.60 18.64
C ASN A 521 14.76 0.30 19.39
N LYS A 522 14.72 0.37 20.73
CA LYS A 522 15.04 -0.75 21.62
C LYS A 522 14.15 -1.98 21.37
N TRP A 523 12.87 -1.78 21.07
CA TRP A 523 11.91 -2.88 20.91
C TRP A 523 12.14 -3.60 19.59
N VAL A 524 12.42 -2.86 18.53
CA VAL A 524 12.87 -3.46 17.26
C VAL A 524 14.15 -4.26 17.51
N SER A 525 15.10 -3.74 18.28
CA SER A 525 16.35 -4.44 18.58
C SER A 525 16.13 -5.77 19.32
N VAL A 526 15.21 -5.80 20.29
CA VAL A 526 14.83 -7.03 21.00
C VAL A 526 14.27 -8.08 20.04
N PHE A 527 13.33 -7.71 19.17
CA PHE A 527 12.69 -8.65 18.25
C PHE A 527 13.59 -9.11 17.10
N THR A 528 14.60 -8.32 16.75
CA THR A 528 15.49 -8.55 15.60
C THR A 528 16.90 -8.97 15.99
N PHE A 529 17.14 -9.22 17.29
CA PHE A 529 18.45 -9.60 17.85
C PHE A 529 19.56 -8.58 17.58
N GLY A 530 19.25 -7.29 17.48
CA GLY A 530 20.27 -6.23 17.38
C GLY A 530 20.10 -5.21 16.27
N GLU A 531 19.13 -5.38 15.37
CA GLU A 531 19.01 -4.54 14.16
C GLU A 531 18.15 -3.28 14.37
N GLY A 532 17.72 -3.00 15.60
CA GLY A 532 16.92 -1.83 15.96
C GLY A 532 17.72 -0.55 16.22
N TRP A 533 19.05 -0.64 16.30
CA TRP A 533 19.96 0.50 16.45
C TRP A 533 20.23 1.16 15.10
N HIS A 534 19.14 1.63 14.47
CA HIS A 534 19.12 1.90 13.03
C HIS A 534 19.68 3.28 12.66
N ASN A 535 19.66 4.26 13.57
CA ASN A 535 20.32 5.55 13.36
C ASN A 535 21.85 5.37 13.35
N TYR A 536 22.39 4.60 14.31
CA TYR A 536 23.80 4.23 14.32
C TYR A 536 24.16 3.48 13.04
N HIS A 537 23.38 2.46 12.71
CA HIS A 537 23.64 1.60 11.57
C HIS A 537 23.69 2.37 10.24
N HIS A 538 22.77 3.30 9.99
CA HIS A 538 22.80 4.12 8.78
C HIS A 538 23.92 5.15 8.77
N THR A 539 24.40 5.57 9.95
CA THR A 539 25.53 6.49 10.09
C THR A 539 26.88 5.77 9.90
N PHE A 540 27.00 4.55 10.42
CA PHE A 540 28.19 3.71 10.38
C PHE A 540 27.89 2.32 9.77
N PRO A 541 27.47 2.25 8.49
CA PRO A 541 27.00 1.01 7.88
C PRO A 541 28.08 -0.08 7.79
N TRP A 542 29.36 0.28 7.88
CA TRP A 542 30.48 -0.67 7.86
C TRP A 542 30.82 -1.28 9.22
N ASP A 543 30.18 -0.84 10.31
CA ASP A 543 30.44 -1.36 11.66
C ASP A 543 29.78 -2.75 11.85
N TYR A 544 30.53 -3.74 12.33
CA TYR A 544 30.03 -5.11 12.49
C TYR A 544 29.03 -5.26 13.64
N LYS A 545 29.08 -4.38 14.63
CA LYS A 545 28.12 -4.36 15.73
C LYS A 545 26.79 -3.79 15.28
N ALA A 546 26.77 -2.94 14.24
CA ALA A 546 25.60 -2.15 13.84
C ALA A 546 24.98 -1.35 15.01
N ALA A 547 25.76 -1.10 16.06
CA ALA A 547 25.40 -0.38 17.27
C ALA A 547 26.66 0.11 17.97
N GLU A 548 26.58 1.21 18.72
CA GLU A 548 27.69 1.71 19.55
C GLU A 548 27.94 0.84 20.79
N LEU A 549 26.88 0.28 21.38
CA LEU A 549 26.90 -0.27 22.73
C LEU A 549 27.76 -1.52 22.90
N ASP A 550 28.55 -1.53 23.97
CA ASP A 550 29.12 -2.75 24.57
C ASP A 550 28.10 -3.39 25.55
N TYR A 551 27.41 -4.43 25.07
CA TYR A 551 26.89 -5.57 25.83
C TYR A 551 25.92 -5.37 27.03
N LEU A 552 24.84 -4.60 26.87
CA LEU A 552 23.62 -4.72 27.70
C LEU A 552 22.52 -5.57 27.04
N GLY A 553 22.90 -6.68 26.38
CA GLY A 553 21.95 -7.75 26.01
C GLY A 553 21.03 -7.53 24.80
N TYR A 554 21.08 -6.38 24.14
CA TYR A 554 20.19 -6.04 23.02
C TYR A 554 20.84 -6.10 21.63
N ASN A 555 21.99 -6.77 21.47
CA ASN A 555 22.68 -6.98 20.18
C ASN A 555 23.21 -8.42 20.07
N GLY A 556 22.30 -9.37 19.92
CA GLY A 556 22.61 -10.79 19.83
C GLY A 556 23.47 -11.15 18.61
N SER A 557 23.24 -10.49 17.47
CA SER A 557 24.07 -10.66 16.26
C SER A 557 25.53 -10.29 16.50
N GLY A 558 25.79 -9.14 17.16
CA GLY A 558 27.15 -8.71 17.52
C GLY A 558 27.85 -9.69 18.46
N PHE A 559 27.14 -10.13 19.51
CA PHE A 559 27.63 -11.14 20.44
C PHE A 559 28.04 -12.44 19.75
N PHE A 560 27.19 -12.93 18.84
CA PHE A 560 27.46 -14.15 18.08
C PHE A 560 28.71 -14.01 17.20
N ILE A 561 28.87 -12.87 16.53
CA ILE A 561 30.05 -12.59 15.70
C ILE A 561 31.32 -12.57 16.56
N ASP A 562 31.29 -11.96 17.75
CA ASP A 562 32.42 -11.95 18.68
C ASP A 562 32.81 -13.36 19.16
N LEU A 563 31.83 -14.21 19.45
CA LEU A 563 32.09 -15.62 19.79
C LEU A 563 32.76 -16.35 18.61
N CYS A 564 32.25 -16.15 17.40
CA CYS A 564 32.86 -16.70 16.19
C CYS A 564 34.27 -16.17 15.93
N ALA A 565 34.56 -14.91 16.28
CA ALA A 565 35.89 -14.35 16.17
C ALA A 565 36.86 -15.00 17.18
N LYS A 566 36.42 -15.22 18.42
CA LYS A 566 37.18 -15.95 19.44
C LYS A 566 37.48 -17.40 19.02
N LEU A 567 36.57 -18.04 18.30
CA LEU A 567 36.76 -19.37 17.71
C LEU A 567 37.59 -19.36 16.40
N GLY A 568 38.03 -18.18 15.94
CA GLY A 568 38.77 -18.02 14.70
C GLY A 568 37.95 -18.29 13.43
N LEU A 569 36.62 -18.26 13.51
CA LEU A 569 35.68 -18.41 12.38
C LEU A 569 35.33 -17.07 11.72
N ALA A 570 35.39 -15.97 12.48
CA ALA A 570 35.27 -14.60 11.98
C ALA A 570 36.58 -13.82 12.23
N TYR A 571 36.87 -12.83 11.40
CA TYR A 571 38.06 -11.97 11.51
C TYR A 571 37.83 -10.65 10.77
N ASP A 572 38.75 -9.68 10.92
CA ASP A 572 38.66 -8.35 10.28
C ASP A 572 37.37 -7.60 10.65
N LEU A 573 36.99 -7.67 11.94
CA LEU A 573 35.80 -7.02 12.50
C LEU A 573 36.02 -5.50 12.53
N LYS A 574 35.21 -4.77 11.78
CA LYS A 574 35.32 -3.30 11.67
C LYS A 574 34.44 -2.60 12.69
N THR A 575 35.02 -1.69 13.47
CA THR A 575 34.28 -0.90 14.47
C THR A 575 34.59 0.58 14.27
N ALA A 576 33.61 1.46 14.49
CA ALA A 576 33.90 2.88 14.63
C ALA A 576 34.71 3.11 15.92
N SER A 577 35.68 4.04 15.87
CA SER A 577 36.43 4.41 17.06
C SER A 577 35.58 5.31 17.97
N PRO A 578 35.74 5.24 19.30
CA PRO A 578 35.02 6.13 20.23
C PRO A 578 35.15 7.62 19.86
N GLU A 579 36.33 8.05 19.40
CA GLU A 579 36.59 9.44 18.98
C GLU A 579 35.87 9.81 17.68
N LEU A 580 35.61 8.84 16.80
CA LEU A 580 34.80 9.09 15.60
C LEU A 580 33.32 9.19 15.98
N ILE A 581 32.83 8.30 16.83
CA ILE A 581 31.44 8.29 17.30
C ILE A 581 31.13 9.60 18.01
N GLN A 582 31.99 10.02 18.96
CA GLN A 582 31.84 11.27 19.68
C GLN A 582 31.73 12.48 18.74
N ARG A 583 32.67 12.61 17.78
CA ARG A 583 32.64 13.72 16.81
C ARG A 583 31.37 13.76 15.96
N VAL A 584 30.83 12.60 15.59
CA VAL A 584 29.59 12.50 14.81
C VAL A 584 28.38 12.90 15.64
N VAL A 585 28.28 12.39 16.88
CA VAL A 585 27.23 12.73 17.83
C VAL A 585 27.21 14.24 18.10
N GLU A 586 28.36 14.84 18.39
CA GLU A 586 28.49 16.29 18.67
C GLU A 586 28.07 17.15 17.48
N LYS A 587 28.36 16.69 16.26
CA LYS A 587 28.08 17.44 15.02
C LYS A 587 26.64 17.29 14.54
N GLY A 588 26.06 16.11 14.64
CA GLY A 588 24.84 15.72 13.92
C GLY A 588 23.73 15.13 14.77
N GLY A 589 24.00 14.80 16.04
CA GLY A 589 23.03 14.17 16.93
C GLY A 589 21.84 15.06 17.29
N ASP A 590 20.73 14.43 17.68
CA ASP A 590 19.52 15.10 18.17
C ASP A 590 19.57 15.50 19.67
N GLY A 591 20.72 15.30 20.35
CA GLY A 591 20.88 15.59 21.77
C GLY A 591 20.50 14.45 22.72
N THR A 592 20.04 13.30 22.20
CA THR A 592 19.61 12.16 23.04
C THR A 592 20.75 11.22 23.44
N HIS A 593 21.95 11.40 22.89
CA HIS A 593 23.12 10.59 23.22
C HIS A 593 23.70 10.97 24.60
N PRO A 594 24.13 10.02 25.46
CA PRO A 594 24.70 10.32 26.78
C PRO A 594 25.89 11.30 26.80
N VAL A 595 26.64 11.42 25.70
CA VAL A 595 27.74 12.41 25.55
C VAL A 595 27.25 13.85 25.76
N TRP A 596 25.97 14.14 25.49
CA TRP A 596 25.35 15.44 25.76
C TRP A 596 25.10 15.73 27.25
N GLY A 597 25.26 14.75 28.14
CA GLY A 597 25.20 14.97 29.60
C GLY A 597 26.31 15.87 30.15
N HIS A 598 27.34 16.16 29.34
CA HIS A 598 28.48 17.03 29.69
C HIS A 598 28.66 18.24 28.75
N LEU A 599 27.77 18.44 27.77
CA LEU A 599 27.87 19.52 26.78
C LEU A 599 26.50 20.19 26.59
N GLU A 600 26.46 21.52 26.64
CA GLU A 600 25.24 22.28 26.34
C GLU A 600 24.76 21.96 24.91
N VAL A 601 23.49 21.60 24.78
CA VAL A 601 22.83 21.33 23.50
C VAL A 601 22.90 22.59 22.62
N PRO A 602 23.48 22.56 21.40
CA PRO A 602 23.37 23.65 20.46
C PRO A 602 21.92 23.65 19.97
N TYR A 603 21.11 24.48 20.61
CA TYR A 603 19.81 24.87 20.12
C TYR A 603 19.92 25.23 18.63
N SER A 604 18.97 24.77 17.81
CA SER A 604 18.78 25.37 16.49
C SER A 604 18.50 26.87 16.62
N ASP A 605 18.80 27.68 15.61
CA ASP A 605 18.53 29.13 15.67
C ASP A 605 17.05 29.42 15.99
N GLU A 606 16.14 28.57 15.52
CA GLU A 606 14.71 28.61 15.85
C GLU A 606 14.42 28.35 17.34
N GLN A 607 15.16 27.42 17.96
CA GLN A 607 15.05 27.13 19.40
C GLN A 607 15.72 28.21 20.27
N LYS A 608 16.79 28.84 19.81
CA LYS A 608 17.37 30.04 20.46
C LYS A 608 16.36 31.17 20.48
N ILE A 609 15.71 31.43 19.34
CA ILE A 609 14.68 32.45 19.20
C ILE A 609 13.48 32.16 20.13
N LYS A 610 12.98 30.92 20.19
CA LYS A 610 11.88 30.56 21.11
C LYS A 610 12.26 30.70 22.58
N LYS A 611 13.49 30.32 22.94
CA LYS A 611 14.01 30.44 24.31
C LYS A 611 14.25 31.89 24.73
N GLU A 612 14.76 32.74 23.84
CA GLU A 612 14.94 34.18 24.07
C GLU A 612 13.60 34.92 24.16
N LEU A 613 12.59 34.48 23.40
CA LEU A 613 11.27 35.12 23.38
C LEU A 613 10.28 34.59 24.42
N LYS A 614 10.63 33.57 25.22
CA LYS A 614 9.71 32.88 26.16
C LYS A 614 8.35 32.54 25.52
N LEU A 615 8.39 32.05 24.28
CA LEU A 615 7.19 31.61 23.57
C LEU A 615 7.05 30.10 23.74
N ASP A 616 5.95 29.68 24.38
CA ASP A 616 5.59 28.27 24.62
C ASP A 616 5.25 27.52 23.31
#